data_AF-A0A9E0RDA4-F1
#
_entry.id   AF-A0A9E0RDA4-F1
#
_cell.length_a   1.000
_cell.length_b   1.000
_cell.length_c   1.000
_cell.angle_alpha   90.00
_cell.angle_beta   90.00
_cell.angle_gamma   90.00
#
_symmetry.space_group_name_H-M   'P 1'
#
loop_
_entity.id
_entity.type
_entity.pdbx_description
1 polymer ?
#
loop_
_entity_poly.entity_id
_entity_poly.type
_entity_poly.pdbx_seq_one_letter_code
_entity_poly.pdbx_strand_id
1 'polypeptide(L)'
;NVLNNVVPPTYILMDVFKLPFKPATIIVGLLAFATFPWKLVNEESAAGLQVFVQTYSAFLGPIFAILVVDYYIIRKRTLNLDQLYDALGPYKGFNYAALIATTIGAVVALTFSTVSWYASLIPAGVTYYLLMKHWAPCQRFRQ
;
A
#
# COMPACT_ATOMS: atom_id res chain seq x y z
N ASN A 1 14.97 -15.12 -1.91
CA ASN A 1 13.73 -15.47 -1.18
C ASN A 1 13.64 -14.70 0.14
N VAL A 2 14.58 -14.89 1.09
CA VAL A 2 14.56 -14.21 2.41
C VAL A 2 14.52 -12.68 2.32
N LEU A 3 15.39 -12.06 1.52
CA LEU A 3 15.46 -10.60 1.42
C LEU A 3 14.16 -9.95 0.93
N ASN A 4 13.44 -10.58 -0.01
CA ASN A 4 12.24 -9.98 -0.58
C ASN A 4 10.97 -10.30 0.22
N ASN A 5 10.94 -11.44 0.92
CA ASN A 5 9.70 -11.95 1.53
C ASN A 5 9.70 -11.91 3.07
N VAL A 6 10.86 -11.77 3.73
CA VAL A 6 10.96 -11.72 5.19
C VAL A 6 11.26 -10.31 5.69
N VAL A 7 12.13 -9.59 4.99
CA VAL A 7 12.60 -8.27 5.43
C VAL A 7 11.47 -7.21 5.41
N PRO A 8 10.64 -7.08 4.34
CA PRO A 8 9.55 -6.10 4.35
C PRO A 8 8.52 -6.29 5.49
N PRO A 9 7.94 -7.49 5.71
CA PRO A 9 7.00 -7.67 6.82
C PRO A 9 7.67 -7.52 8.19
N THR A 10 8.97 -7.83 8.30
CA THR A 10 9.73 -7.61 9.54
C THR A 10 9.82 -6.13 9.88
N TYR A 11 10.17 -5.27 8.92
CA TYR A 11 10.20 -3.82 9.14
C TYR A 11 8.81 -3.25 9.49
N ILE A 12 7.74 -3.77 8.87
CA ILE A 12 6.37 -3.38 9.22
C ILE A 12 6.07 -3.72 10.69
N LEU A 13 6.41 -4.93 11.15
CA LEU A 13 6.20 -5.30 12.57
C LEU A 13 7.05 -4.45 13.51
N MET A 14 8.29 -4.14 13.13
CA MET A 14 9.15 -3.25 13.93
C MET A 14 8.54 -1.86 14.05
N ASP A 15 7.97 -1.30 12.97
CA ASP A 15 7.41 0.04 13.02
C ASP A 15 6.06 0.09 13.75
N VAL A 16 5.18 -0.89 13.54
CA VAL A 16 3.85 -0.92 14.17
C VAL A 16 3.92 -1.24 15.66
N PHE A 17 4.69 -2.27 16.05
CA PHE A 17 4.74 -2.76 17.42
C PHE A 17 5.98 -2.28 18.20
N LYS A 18 6.84 -1.47 17.57
CA LYS A 18 8.09 -0.97 18.15
C LYS A 18 8.99 -2.09 18.68
N LEU A 19 8.98 -3.23 18.00
CA LEU A 19 9.77 -4.42 18.32
C LEU A 19 11.19 -4.32 17.73
N PRO A 20 12.21 -4.92 18.36
CA PRO A 20 13.52 -5.07 17.75
C PRO A 20 13.49 -6.11 16.62
N PHE A 21 14.48 -6.05 15.71
CA PHE A 21 14.53 -6.87 14.49
C PHE A 21 14.44 -8.38 14.75
N LYS A 22 15.16 -8.89 15.77
CA LYS A 22 15.22 -10.34 16.08
C LYS A 22 13.83 -10.94 16.39
N PRO A 23 13.07 -10.46 17.40
CA PRO A 23 11.74 -11.01 17.67
C PRO A 23 10.76 -10.75 16.53
N ALA A 24 10.82 -9.59 15.86
CA ALA A 24 9.96 -9.32 14.70
C ALA A 24 10.17 -10.35 13.57
N THR A 25 11.43 -10.69 13.26
CA THR A 25 11.77 -11.71 12.25
C THR A 25 11.26 -13.11 12.64
N ILE A 26 11.38 -13.47 13.91
CA ILE A 26 10.88 -14.76 14.43
C ILE A 26 9.36 -14.83 14.26
N ILE A 27 8.64 -13.75 14.63
CA ILE A 27 7.18 -13.68 14.49
C ILE A 27 6.77 -13.81 13.01
N VAL A 28 7.45 -13.11 12.09
CA VAL A 28 7.19 -13.26 10.64
C VAL A 28 7.36 -14.71 10.19
N GLY A 29 8.43 -15.39 10.63
CA GLY A 29 8.68 -16.79 10.30
C GLY A 29 7.57 -17.73 10.82
N LEU A 30 7.14 -17.54 12.06
CA LEU A 30 6.05 -18.31 12.67
C LEU A 30 4.72 -18.08 11.95
N LEU A 31 4.38 -16.83 11.64
CA LEU A 31 3.16 -16.50 10.90
C LEU A 31 3.19 -17.09 9.49
N ALA A 32 4.32 -16.99 8.78
CA ALA A 32 4.48 -17.58 7.46
C ALA A 32 4.24 -19.11 7.50
N PHE A 33 4.79 -19.81 8.49
CA PHE A 33 4.52 -21.23 8.68
C PHE A 33 3.04 -21.51 8.99
N ALA A 34 2.42 -20.69 9.86
CA ALA A 34 1.02 -20.81 10.25
C ALA A 34 0.02 -20.55 9.11
N THR A 35 0.44 -19.95 7.99
CA THR A 35 -0.42 -19.84 6.79
C THR A 35 -0.59 -21.16 6.03
N PHE A 36 0.14 -22.22 6.42
CA PHE A 36 0.12 -23.53 5.76
C PHE A 36 0.24 -23.42 4.22
N PRO A 37 1.32 -22.79 3.68
CA PRO A 37 1.45 -22.52 2.25
C PRO A 37 1.36 -23.80 1.40
N TRP A 38 1.82 -24.93 1.93
CA TRP A 38 1.70 -26.24 1.26
C TRP A 38 0.26 -26.72 1.06
N LYS A 39 -0.70 -26.30 1.89
CA LYS A 39 -2.12 -26.58 1.65
C LYS A 39 -2.71 -25.63 0.62
N LEU A 40 -2.28 -24.36 0.62
CA LEU A 40 -2.79 -23.33 -0.30
C LEU A 40 -2.44 -23.61 -1.76
N VAL A 41 -1.31 -24.27 -2.02
CA VAL A 41 -0.88 -24.62 -3.38
C VAL A 41 -1.50 -25.92 -3.92
N ASN A 42 -2.25 -26.66 -3.11
CA ASN A 42 -2.98 -27.84 -3.58
C ASN A 42 -4.07 -27.43 -4.58
N GLU A 43 -4.35 -28.28 -5.56
CA GLU A 43 -5.32 -28.00 -6.64
C GLU A 43 -6.71 -27.63 -6.10
N GLU A 44 -7.15 -28.29 -5.03
CA GLU A 44 -8.43 -27.99 -4.35
C GLU A 44 -8.50 -26.55 -3.79
N SER A 45 -7.36 -25.97 -3.41
CA SER A 45 -7.26 -24.61 -2.85
C SER A 45 -6.83 -23.56 -3.87
N ALA A 46 -6.35 -23.97 -5.04
CA ALA A 46 -5.76 -23.08 -6.05
C ALA A 46 -6.76 -22.02 -6.55
N ALA A 47 -8.03 -22.38 -6.75
CA ALA A 47 -9.06 -21.43 -7.15
C ALA A 47 -9.31 -20.36 -6.08
N GLY A 48 -9.36 -20.75 -4.80
CA GLY A 48 -9.49 -19.81 -3.68
C GLY A 48 -8.28 -18.90 -3.53
N LEU A 49 -7.06 -19.46 -3.68
CA LEU A 49 -5.82 -18.69 -3.68
C LEU A 49 -5.79 -17.68 -4.82
N GLN A 50 -6.24 -18.06 -6.01
CA GLN A 50 -6.29 -17.17 -7.16
C GLN A 50 -7.23 -15.98 -6.94
N VAL A 51 -8.44 -16.23 -6.42
CA VAL A 51 -9.40 -15.16 -6.08
C VAL A 51 -8.82 -14.24 -5.01
N PHE A 52 -8.16 -14.80 -3.99
CA PHE A 52 -7.48 -14.02 -2.95
C PHE A 52 -6.40 -13.11 -3.54
N VAL A 53 -5.51 -13.66 -4.37
CA VAL A 53 -4.42 -12.92 -5.01
C VAL A 53 -4.97 -11.83 -5.95
N GLN A 54 -6.00 -12.12 -6.74
CA GLN A 54 -6.65 -11.12 -7.60
C GLN A 54 -7.25 -9.98 -6.77
N THR A 55 -7.97 -10.31 -5.71
CA THR A 55 -8.60 -9.33 -4.83
C THR A 55 -7.54 -8.44 -4.15
N TYR A 56 -6.46 -9.04 -3.65
CA TYR A 56 -5.36 -8.29 -3.02
C TYR A 56 -4.63 -7.40 -4.04
N SER A 57 -4.38 -7.92 -5.23
CA SER A 57 -3.70 -7.20 -6.31
C SER A 57 -4.48 -5.98 -6.80
N ALA A 58 -5.80 -5.98 -6.64
CA ALA A 58 -6.67 -4.85 -6.98
C ALA A 58 -6.32 -3.57 -6.20
N PHE A 59 -5.76 -3.67 -5.00
CA PHE A 59 -5.36 -2.53 -4.18
C PHE A 59 -3.95 -2.02 -4.51
N LEU A 60 -3.09 -2.86 -5.09
CA LEU A 60 -1.69 -2.48 -5.36
C LEU A 60 -1.58 -1.43 -6.47
N GLY A 61 -2.40 -1.52 -7.53
CA GLY A 61 -2.42 -0.56 -8.63
C GLY A 61 -2.74 0.88 -8.17
N PRO A 62 -3.85 1.11 -7.45
CA PRO A 62 -4.19 2.43 -6.90
C PRO A 62 -3.11 3.01 -6.00
N ILE A 63 -2.55 2.19 -5.09
CA ILE A 63 -1.49 2.62 -4.17
C ILE A 63 -0.25 3.05 -4.96
N PHE A 64 0.15 2.26 -5.96
CA PHE A 64 1.26 2.61 -6.84
C PHE A 64 1.03 3.94 -7.56
N ALA A 65 -0.16 4.15 -8.14
CA ALA A 65 -0.50 5.40 -8.81
C ALA A 65 -0.43 6.61 -7.88
N ILE A 66 -0.93 6.49 -6.65
CA ILE A 66 -0.86 7.55 -5.64
C ILE A 66 0.59 7.88 -5.30
N LEU A 67 1.44 6.88 -5.06
CA LEU A 67 2.87 7.09 -4.76
C LEU A 67 3.59 7.81 -5.90
N VAL A 68 3.33 7.41 -7.15
CA VAL A 68 3.91 8.04 -8.34
C VAL A 68 3.46 9.50 -8.48
N VAL A 69 2.16 9.76 -8.34
CA VAL A 69 1.60 11.12 -8.43
C VAL A 69 2.11 12.00 -7.30
N ASP A 70 2.13 11.49 -6.06
CA ASP A 70 2.60 12.24 -4.90
C ASP A 70 4.06 12.63 -5.08
N TYR A 71 4.93 11.65 -5.33
CA TYR A 71 6.37 11.89 -5.37
C TYR A 71 6.83 12.63 -6.62
N TYR A 72 6.40 12.22 -7.82
CA TYR A 72 6.92 12.78 -9.07
C TYR A 72 6.17 14.02 -9.54
N ILE A 73 4.85 14.10 -9.33
CA ILE A 73 4.02 15.19 -9.88
C ILE A 73 3.81 16.30 -8.84
N ILE A 74 3.33 15.95 -7.64
CA ILE A 74 2.99 16.93 -6.60
C ILE A 74 4.26 17.47 -5.95
N ARG A 75 5.13 16.57 -5.47
CA ARG A 75 6.37 16.91 -4.78
C ARG A 75 7.55 17.16 -5.69
N LYS A 76 7.45 16.85 -6.99
CA LYS A 76 8.55 17.02 -7.96
C LYS A 76 9.88 16.42 -7.48
N ARG A 77 9.83 15.27 -6.80
CA ARG A 77 10.97 14.54 -6.22
C ARG A 77 11.66 15.23 -5.03
N THR A 78 11.05 16.26 -4.43
CA THR A 78 11.56 16.90 -3.22
C THR A 78 10.78 16.43 -2.01
N LEU A 79 11.44 15.74 -1.07
CA LEU A 79 10.84 15.26 0.18
C LEU A 79 11.74 15.65 1.35
N ASN A 80 11.16 16.31 2.36
CA ASN A 80 11.88 16.65 3.58
C ASN A 80 11.80 15.48 4.56
N LEU A 81 12.93 14.80 4.79
CA LEU A 81 13.00 13.65 5.69
C LEU A 81 12.74 14.03 7.15
N ASP A 82 13.18 15.22 7.58
CA ASP A 82 12.97 15.68 8.95
C ASP A 82 11.46 15.83 9.24
N GLN A 83 10.70 16.37 8.28
CA GLN A 83 9.24 16.44 8.39
C GLN A 83 8.57 15.07 8.31
N LEU A 84 9.13 14.12 7.56
CA LEU A 84 8.58 12.77 7.42
C LEU A 84 8.65 11.97 8.73
N TYR A 85 9.71 12.19 9.51
CA TYR A 85 9.91 11.53 10.80
C TYR A 85 9.42 12.37 12.00
N ASP A 86 8.86 13.55 11.77
CA ASP A 86 8.23 14.36 12.82
C ASP A 86 6.79 13.90 13.11
N ALA A 87 6.58 13.33 14.30
CA ALA A 87 5.27 12.87 14.76
C ALA A 87 4.22 13.99 14.91
N LEU A 88 4.65 15.25 15.03
CA LEU A 88 3.80 16.44 15.07
C LEU A 88 3.81 17.23 13.76
N GLY A 89 4.53 16.73 12.76
CA GLY A 89 4.72 17.36 11.48
C GLY A 89 3.49 17.33 10.56
N PRO A 90 3.64 17.84 9.33
CA PRO A 90 2.54 17.99 8.38
C PRO A 90 1.84 16.68 8.02
N TYR A 91 2.54 15.55 8.12
CA TYR A 91 2.03 14.23 7.75
C TYR A 91 1.33 13.49 8.90
N LYS A 92 1.11 14.14 10.05
CA LYS A 92 0.43 13.52 11.19
C LYS A 92 -1.01 13.11 10.85
N GLY A 93 -1.32 11.84 11.06
CA GLY A 93 -2.65 11.26 10.89
C GLY A 93 -2.90 10.73 9.47
N PHE A 94 -4.15 10.76 9.03
CA PHE A 94 -4.55 10.15 7.76
C PHE A 94 -4.71 11.18 6.64
N ASN A 95 -4.19 10.84 5.46
CA ASN A 95 -4.46 11.58 4.23
C ASN A 95 -5.74 11.05 3.58
N TYR A 96 -6.86 11.74 3.81
CA TYR A 96 -8.16 11.35 3.25
C TYR A 96 -8.19 11.37 1.73
N ALA A 97 -7.38 12.22 1.07
CA ALA A 97 -7.25 12.19 -0.40
C ALA A 97 -6.69 10.84 -0.88
N ALA A 98 -5.68 10.30 -0.19
CA ALA A 98 -5.11 8.99 -0.51
C ALA A 98 -6.11 7.86 -0.26
N LEU A 99 -6.87 7.91 0.84
CA LEU A 99 -7.89 6.90 1.16
C LEU A 99 -9.02 6.87 0.12
N ILE A 100 -9.54 8.04 -0.26
CA ILE A 100 -10.59 8.14 -1.27
C ILE A 100 -10.07 7.68 -2.64
N ALA A 101 -8.88 8.13 -3.05
CA ALA A 101 -8.28 7.72 -4.31
C ALA A 101 -8.01 6.22 -4.39
N THR A 102 -7.55 5.61 -3.28
CA THR A 102 -7.34 4.16 -3.20
C THR A 102 -8.66 3.41 -3.33
N THR A 103 -9.72 3.90 -2.66
CA THR A 103 -11.05 3.30 -2.71
C THR A 103 -11.63 3.36 -4.13
N ILE A 104 -11.57 4.52 -4.79
CA ILE A 104 -12.02 4.69 -6.17
C ILE A 104 -11.23 3.79 -7.12
N GLY A 105 -9.90 3.77 -6.98
CA GLY A 105 -9.05 2.90 -7.78
C GLY A 105 -9.37 1.42 -7.59
N ALA A 106 -9.60 0.98 -6.35
CA ALA A 106 -9.94 -0.41 -6.04
C ALA A 106 -11.30 -0.81 -6.63
N VAL A 107 -12.32 0.07 -6.57
CA VAL A 107 -13.62 -0.19 -7.20
C VAL A 107 -13.47 -0.36 -8.72
N VAL A 108 -12.67 0.50 -9.36
CA VAL A 108 -12.38 0.36 -10.81
C VAL A 108 -11.60 -0.93 -11.08
N ALA A 109 -10.57 -1.23 -10.29
CA ALA A 109 -9.78 -2.46 -10.43
C ALA A 109 -10.66 -3.71 -10.39
N LEU A 110 -11.59 -3.78 -9.44
CA LEU A 110 -12.49 -4.92 -9.26
C LEU A 110 -13.56 -5.01 -10.36
N THR A 111 -13.97 -3.87 -10.93
CA THR A 111 -14.91 -3.84 -12.07
C THR A 111 -14.27 -4.38 -13.35
N PHE A 112 -12.97 -4.12 -13.54
CA PHE A 112 -12.21 -4.56 -14.71
C PHE A 112 -11.20 -5.66 -14.35
N SER A 113 -11.68 -6.81 -13.86
CA SER A 113 -10.85 -7.90 -13.30
C SER A 113 -9.72 -8.42 -14.21
N THR A 114 -9.88 -8.32 -15.53
CA THR A 114 -8.88 -8.78 -16.51
C THR A 114 -7.68 -7.84 -16.65
N VAL A 115 -7.87 -6.54 -16.37
CA VAL A 115 -6.86 -5.48 -16.51
C VAL A 115 -6.82 -4.57 -15.28
N SER A 116 -7.20 -5.11 -14.12
CA SER A 116 -7.42 -4.39 -12.86
C SER A 116 -6.32 -3.41 -12.51
N TRP A 117 -5.08 -3.87 -12.65
CA TRP A 117 -3.92 -3.09 -12.28
C TRP A 117 -3.80 -1.82 -13.13
N TYR A 118 -3.94 -1.95 -14.45
CA TYR A 118 -3.87 -0.81 -15.38
C TYR A 118 -5.09 0.09 -15.31
N ALA A 119 -6.29 -0.50 -15.22
CA ALA A 119 -7.55 0.24 -15.20
C ALA A 119 -7.66 1.19 -14.00
N SER A 120 -7.03 0.83 -12.87
CA SER A 120 -7.08 1.62 -11.64
C SER A 120 -6.09 2.79 -11.57
N LEU A 121 -5.03 2.78 -12.39
CA LEU A 121 -3.95 3.77 -12.28
C LEU A 121 -4.44 5.20 -12.53
N ILE A 122 -5.12 5.42 -13.66
CA ILE A 122 -5.56 6.75 -14.07
C ILE A 122 -6.63 7.29 -13.10
N PRO A 123 -7.71 6.56 -12.78
CA PRO A 123 -8.72 7.06 -11.84
C PRO A 123 -8.15 7.36 -10.45
N ALA A 124 -7.31 6.48 -9.90
CA ALA A 124 -6.68 6.71 -8.60
C ALA A 124 -5.75 7.93 -8.64
N GLY A 125 -4.88 8.01 -9.64
CA GLY A 125 -3.91 9.10 -9.78
C GLY A 125 -4.57 10.46 -10.00
N VAL A 126 -5.56 10.55 -10.89
CA VAL A 126 -6.32 11.78 -11.15
C VAL A 126 -7.10 12.22 -9.93
N THR A 127 -7.81 11.29 -9.27
CA THR A 127 -8.56 11.61 -8.04
C THR A 127 -7.62 12.13 -6.96
N TYR A 128 -6.50 11.45 -6.73
CA TYR A 128 -5.52 11.88 -5.75
C TYR A 128 -4.97 13.27 -6.06
N TYR A 129 -4.57 13.51 -7.32
CA TYR A 129 -4.07 14.81 -7.77
C TYR A 129 -5.08 15.93 -7.52
N LEU A 130 -6.35 15.73 -7.91
CA LEU A 130 -7.39 16.73 -7.74
C LEU A 130 -7.69 17.01 -6.27
N LEU A 131 -7.82 15.97 -5.44
CA LEU A 131 -8.08 16.12 -4.02
C LEU A 131 -6.92 16.81 -3.30
N MET A 132 -5.67 16.43 -3.60
CA MET A 132 -4.49 17.08 -3.02
C MET A 132 -4.35 18.55 -3.43
N LYS A 133 -4.85 18.94 -4.61
CA LYS A 133 -4.79 20.31 -5.10
C LYS A 133 -5.92 21.18 -4.55
N HIS A 134 -7.13 20.66 -4.51
CA HIS A 134 -8.35 21.45 -4.26
C HIS A 134 -8.93 21.30 -2.86
N TRP A 135 -8.56 20.25 -2.11
CA TRP A 135 -9.13 20.01 -0.79
C TRP A 135 -8.22 20.50 0.33
N ALA A 136 -8.59 21.62 0.96
CA ALA A 136 -7.79 22.33 1.97
C ALA A 136 -7.22 21.43 3.11
N PRO A 137 -7.98 20.50 3.71
CA PRO A 137 -7.47 19.64 4.79
C PRO A 137 -6.31 18.72 4.36
N CYS A 138 -6.23 18.39 3.06
CA CYS A 138 -5.20 17.50 2.52
C CYS A 138 -3.95 18.25 2.05
N GLN A 139 -4.03 19.58 1.88
CA GLN A 139 -2.90 20.39 1.39
C GLN A 139 -1.70 20.39 2.35
N ARG A 140 -1.92 20.18 3.66
CA ARG A 140 -0.83 20.04 4.63
C ARG A 140 0.12 18.90 4.29
N PHE A 141 -0.37 17.83 3.66
CA PHE A 141 0.46 16.70 3.26
C PHE A 141 1.35 17.01 2.05
N ARG A 142 1.27 18.21 1.45
CA ARG A 142 2.13 18.61 0.30
C ARG A 142 3.44 19.28 0.70
N GLN A 143 3.60 19.60 1.98
CA GLN A 143 4.81 20.21 2.52
C GLN A 143 6.02 19.28 2.33
#